data_AF-A0AAE9B3N5-F1
#
_entry.id   AF-A0AAE9B3N5-F1
#
_cell.length_a   1.000
_cell.length_b   1.000
_cell.length_c   1.000
_cell.angle_alpha   90.00
_cell.angle_beta   90.00
_cell.angle_gamma   90.00
#
_symmetry.space_group_name_H-M   'P 1'
#
loop_
_entity.id
_entity.type
_entity.pdbx_description
1 polymer ?
#
loop_
_entity_poly.entity_id
_entity_poly.type
_entity_poly.pdbx_seq_one_letter_code
_entity_poly.pdbx_strand_id
1 'polypeptide(L)' 'MKFRRETPADDNARTERLLDASDKAFAREPADGLAVEFEAVVMEGLLTDRAVPVYPPAGHAYPRKG' A
#
# COMPACT_ATOMS: atom_id res chain seq x y z
N MET A 1 -8.56 -26.53 2.54
CA MET A 1 -8.34 -25.08 2.70
C MET A 1 -9.23 -24.35 1.73
N LYS A 2 -10.07 -23.40 2.18
CA LYS A 2 -10.92 -22.60 1.31
C LYS A 2 -10.12 -21.34 0.97
N PHE A 3 -9.51 -21.30 -0.22
CA PHE A 3 -8.78 -20.13 -0.70
C PHE A 3 -9.76 -18.94 -0.74
N ARG A 4 -9.49 -17.91 0.06
CA ARG A 4 -10.34 -16.72 0.15
C ARG A 4 -10.02 -15.89 -1.09
N ARG A 5 -10.95 -15.84 -2.06
CA ARG A 5 -10.80 -14.97 -3.24
C ARG A 5 -10.86 -13.53 -2.78
N GLU A 6 -9.75 -12.82 -2.82
CA GLU A 6 -9.73 -11.37 -2.64
C GLU A 6 -10.46 -10.73 -3.82
N THR A 7 -11.43 -9.88 -3.52
CA THR A 7 -12.18 -9.08 -4.49
C THR A 7 -11.60 -7.66 -4.58
N PRO A 8 -11.95 -6.87 -5.62
CA PRO A 8 -11.60 -5.45 -5.64
C PRO A 8 -12.05 -4.70 -4.38
N ALA A 9 -13.19 -5.06 -3.79
CA ALA A 9 -13.69 -4.44 -2.57
C ALA A 9 -12.83 -4.78 -1.34
N ASP A 10 -12.34 -6.01 -1.24
CA ASP A 10 -11.44 -6.42 -0.15
C ASP A 10 -10.10 -5.65 -0.23
N ASP A 11 -9.59 -5.45 -1.45
CA ASP A 11 -8.36 -4.69 -1.67
C ASP A 11 -8.53 -3.20 -1.38
N ASN A 12 -9.62 -2.57 -1.85
CA ASN A 12 -9.93 -1.19 -1.48
C ASN A 12 -10.00 -1.00 0.04
N ALA A 13 -10.73 -1.87 0.75
CA ALA A 13 -10.82 -1.80 2.20
C ALA A 13 -9.46 -2.02 2.91
N ARG A 14 -8.54 -2.77 2.29
CA ARG A 14 -7.18 -2.92 2.79
C ARG A 14 -6.35 -1.67 2.53
N THR A 15 -6.47 -1.06 1.35
CA THR A 15 -5.82 0.20 1.00
C THR A 15 -6.26 1.32 1.95
N GLU A 16 -7.56 1.45 2.23
CA GLU A 16 -8.08 2.42 3.20
C GLU A 16 -7.47 2.22 4.59
N ARG A 17 -7.44 0.97 5.10
CA ARG A 17 -6.79 0.67 6.40
C ARG A 17 -5.29 1.00 6.41
N LEU A 18 -4.60 0.83 5.29
CA LEU A 18 -3.18 1.18 5.17
C LEU A 18 -3.00 2.69 5.23
N LEU A 19 -3.80 3.45 4.49
CA LEU A 19 -3.77 4.92 4.52
C LEU A 19 -4.06 5.46 5.93
N ASP A 20 -5.10 4.96 6.60
CA ASP A 20 -5.43 5.33 8.00
C ASP A 20 -4.28 5.04 8.98
N ALA A 21 -3.52 3.96 8.73
CA ALA A 21 -2.38 3.60 9.57
C ALA A 21 -1.16 4.49 9.28
N SER A 22 -0.91 4.80 8.00
CA SER A 22 0.13 5.72 7.57
C SER A 22 -0.08 7.12 8.14
N ASP A 23 -1.31 7.65 8.09
CA ASP A 23 -1.65 8.96 8.67
C ASP A 23 -1.31 9.01 10.17
N LYS A 24 -1.58 7.93 10.91
CA LYS A 24 -1.26 7.85 12.34
C LYS A 24 0.24 7.71 12.59
N ALA A 25 0.95 6.97 11.74
CA ALA A 25 2.38 6.75 11.87
C ALA A 25 3.17 8.03 11.60
N PHE A 26 2.79 8.78 10.56
CA PHE A 26 3.48 9.98 10.09
C PHE A 26 2.94 11.28 10.73
N ALA A 27 2.02 11.18 11.70
CA ALA A 27 1.53 12.32 12.47
C ALA A 27 2.59 12.93 13.40
N ARG A 28 3.71 12.24 13.61
CA ARG A 28 4.81 12.67 14.49
C ARG A 28 6.03 12.99 13.65
N GLU A 29 6.85 13.90 14.15
CA GLU A 29 8.11 14.20 13.49
C GLU A 29 9.04 12.98 13.50
N PRO A 30 9.70 12.65 12.37
CA PRO A 30 10.59 11.50 12.29
C PRO A 30 11.73 11.58 13.30
N ALA A 31 12.08 10.44 13.90
CA ALA A 31 13.08 10.40 14.97
C ALA A 31 14.52 10.66 14.47
N ASP A 32 14.81 10.32 13.22
CA ASP A 32 16.11 10.46 12.59
C ASP A 32 15.99 10.54 11.06
N GLY A 33 17.13 10.71 10.38
CA GLY A 33 17.17 10.80 8.92
C GLY A 33 16.70 9.53 8.21
N LEU A 34 16.91 8.34 8.79
CA LEU A 34 16.44 7.09 8.20
C LEU A 34 14.92 7.01 8.23
N ALA A 35 14.29 7.47 9.32
CA ALA A 35 12.85 7.59 9.41
C ALA A 35 12.30 8.56 8.36
N VAL A 36 12.93 9.73 8.15
CA VAL A 36 12.54 10.67 7.08
C VAL A 36 12.58 10.00 5.70
N GLU A 37 13.68 9.33 5.37
CA GLU A 37 13.86 8.63 4.09
C GLU A 37 12.83 7.53 3.91
N PHE A 38 12.55 6.76 4.96
CA PHE A 38 11.55 5.71 4.93
C PHE A 38 10.13 6.25 4.69
N GLU A 39 9.74 7.32 5.40
CA GLU A 39 8.44 7.96 5.21
C GLU A 39 8.27 8.47 3.76
N ALA A 40 9.32 9.08 3.18
CA ALA A 40 9.30 9.55 1.81
C ALA A 40 9.05 8.40 0.81
N VAL A 41 9.72 7.26 0.96
CA VAL A 41 9.53 6.07 0.11
C VAL A 41 8.11 5.51 0.24
N VAL A 42 7.57 5.42 1.46
CA VAL A 42 6.21 4.95 1.67
C VAL A 42 5.19 5.89 1.01
N MET A 43 5.34 7.20 1.19
CA MET A 43 4.44 8.18 0.59
C MET A 43 4.51 8.19 -0.94
N GLU A 44 5.70 8.04 -1.52
CA GLU A 44 5.86 7.90 -2.97
C GLU A 44 5.12 6.65 -3.51
N GLY A 45 5.21 5.53 -2.79
CA GLY A 45 4.50 4.29 -3.13
C GLY A 45 2.98 4.37 -3.00
N LEU A 46 2.48 5.19 -2.07
CA LEU A 46 1.04 5.39 -1.86
C LEU A 46 0.42 6.40 -2.84
N LEU A 47 1.17 7.42 -3.24
CA LEU A 47 0.67 8.54 -4.03
C LEU A 47 0.91 8.40 -5.55
N THR A 48 1.74 7.44 -5.97
CA THR A 48 2.11 7.30 -7.38
C THR A 48 1.85 5.90 -7.92
N ASP A 49 1.32 5.82 -9.13
CA ASP A 49 1.29 4.60 -9.95
C ASP A 49 2.64 4.33 -10.63
N ARG A 50 3.62 5.23 -10.45
CA ARG A 50 4.95 5.20 -11.07
C ARG A 50 5.88 4.15 -10.47
N ALA A 51 5.51 3.55 -9.35
CA ALA A 51 6.25 2.44 -8.75
C ALA A 51 6.37 1.23 -9.69
N VAL A 52 5.53 1.14 -10.73
CA VAL A 52 5.63 0.11 -11.77
C VAL A 52 5.48 0.67 -13.19
N PRO A 53 6.15 0.07 -14.20
CA PRO A 53 6.05 0.53 -15.60
C PRO A 53 4.66 0.33 -16.21
N VAL A 54 3.90 -0.66 -15.72
CA VAL A 54 2.55 -1.01 -16.16
C VAL A 54 1.70 -1.30 -14.94
N TYR A 55 0.59 -0.58 -14.80
CA TYR A 55 -0.35 -0.73 -13.69
C TYR A 55 -1.67 -1.41 -14.15
N PRO A 56 -2.19 -2.40 -13.41
CA PRO A 56 -1.59 -3.02 -12.23
C PRO A 56 -0.47 -4.01 -12.62
N PRO A 57 0.47 -4.30 -11.71
CA PRO A 57 1.54 -5.28 -11.96
C PRO A 57 0.99 -6.67 -12.28
N ALA A 58 1.80 -7.50 -12.95
CA ALA A 58 1.42 -8.89 -13.22
C ALA A 58 1.06 -9.62 -11.91
N GLY A 59 -0.07 -10.34 -11.90
CA GLY A 59 -0.57 -11.05 -10.71
C GLY A 59 -1.43 -10.20 -9.76
N HIS A 60 -1.62 -8.90 -10.03
CA HIS A 60 -2.49 -8.03 -9.24
C HIS A 60 -3.94 -7.95 -9.77
N ALA A 61 -4.26 -8.67 -10.84
CA ALA A 61 -5.63 -8.80 -11.34
C ALA A 61 -6.49 -9.68 -10.41
N TYR A 62 -7.78 -9.35 -10.31
CA TYR A 62 -8.74 -10.10 -9.50
C TYR A 62 -9.36 -11.28 -10.26
N PRO A 63 -9.74 -12.36 -9.57
CA PRO A 63 -9.50 -12.62 -8.14
C PRO A 63 -8.04 -13.03 -7.89
N ARG A 64 -7.38 -12.43 -6.89
CA ARG A 64 -6.04 -12.87 -6.49
C ARG A 64 -6.15 -14.26 -5.89
N LYS A 65 -5.37 -15.21 -6.41
CA LYS A 65 -5.21 -16.54 -5.80
C LYS A 65 -4.18 -16.39 -4.68
N GLY A 66 -4.64 -16.47 -3.44
CA GLY A 66 -3.83 -16.81 -2.25
C GLY A 66 -4.23 -18.18 -1.76
#